data_AF-N9UY03-F1
#
_entry.id   AF-N9UY03-F1
#
_cell.length_a   1.000
_cell.length_b   1.000
_cell.length_c   1.000
_cell.angle_alpha   90.00
_cell.angle_beta   90.00
_cell.angle_gamma   90.00
#
_symmetry.space_group_name_H-M   'P 1'
#
loop_
_entity.id
_entity.type
_entity.pdbx_description
1 polymer ?
#
loop_
_entity_poly.entity_id
_entity_poly.type
_entity_poly.pdbx_seq_one_letter_code
_entity_poly.pdbx_strand_id
1 'polypeptide(L)'
;MSNSKSPKLRIGKLNIINEPEVVDSVPKSTPRNRRLFTDPKKINKIEKLEKSIRDKGLYGFIKSPRSSSTSPRNTSPQFKKTGELDCSLFPLQEEEIEFWKELLSNFQSDTPSSIIEYLIRKELDDPTRESNVLSILTYYSDINKLANFINYIVLREITARCEDLTNNNTAFSSFFSILFSLSGKYLQTEISSSIFKKCSKLKNYNLDDIEGEDSNKAMKKFKETLSEIITSIVNAKTIPNVIQFTYYTMYYLFTLKCKQYLIKTMIRYVFKIPFNSLITLLAKESPEHFQTLMTISKLFNTLIDGTTSGTYWNCWLQKNCQDLMNEMILHVHKKSWLCFDKKRILFNPENAIIIPIDYTLNEEWESLKEYTSKYSFEIIISFKDPNYIMKSTIMTLVHEIDNLRINSFNENQMYLQKMSEMKMRMKDLQEERRYLKQLLGITDDE
;
A
#
# COMPACT_ATOMS: atom_id res chain seq x y z
N MET A 1 -14.13 56.78 21.55
CA MET A 1 -14.02 56.08 22.84
C MET A 1 -13.88 54.58 22.58
N SER A 2 -12.95 53.95 23.31
CA SER A 2 -12.84 52.52 23.64
C SER A 2 -12.73 51.43 22.54
N ASN A 3 -11.48 51.00 22.36
CA ASN A 3 -10.96 49.63 22.51
C ASN A 3 -11.66 48.45 21.80
N SER A 4 -10.93 47.84 20.86
CA SER A 4 -10.79 46.38 20.85
C SER A 4 -9.34 45.99 20.53
N LYS A 5 -8.74 45.28 21.50
CA LYS A 5 -7.36 44.79 21.51
C LYS A 5 -7.25 43.61 20.55
N SER A 6 -6.24 43.64 19.68
CA SER A 6 -5.78 42.46 18.95
C SER A 6 -5.08 41.49 19.90
N PRO A 7 -5.42 40.19 19.92
CA PRO A 7 -4.68 39.20 20.71
C PRO A 7 -3.36 38.85 20.02
N LYS A 8 -2.24 39.18 20.68
CA LYS A 8 -0.92 38.60 20.40
C LYS A 8 -0.94 37.14 20.85
N LEU A 9 -0.97 36.20 19.92
CA LEU A 9 -0.74 34.79 20.20
C LEU A 9 0.76 34.58 20.50
N ARG A 10 1.05 34.24 21.76
CA ARG A 10 2.34 33.74 22.23
C ARG A 10 2.62 32.39 21.54
N ILE A 11 3.65 32.35 20.72
CA ILE A 11 4.25 31.11 20.26
C ILE A 11 4.98 30.51 21.47
N GLY A 12 4.43 29.43 22.03
CA GLY A 12 5.13 28.59 22.98
C GLY A 12 6.32 27.94 22.28
N LYS A 13 7.52 28.16 22.82
CA LYS A 13 8.78 27.56 22.38
C LYS A 13 8.65 26.03 22.46
N LEU A 14 8.67 25.37 21.30
CA LEU A 14 8.98 23.95 21.22
C LEU A 14 10.48 23.79 21.42
N ASN A 15 10.86 23.07 22.47
CA ASN A 15 12.23 22.65 22.74
C ASN A 15 12.71 21.78 21.59
N ILE A 16 13.58 22.35 20.76
CA ILE A 16 14.45 21.59 19.87
C ILE A 16 15.46 20.90 20.78
N ILE A 17 15.37 19.58 20.89
CA ILE A 17 16.43 18.78 21.50
C ILE A 17 17.58 18.81 20.51
N ASN A 18 18.63 19.54 20.87
CA ASN A 18 19.89 19.60 20.16
C ASN A 18 20.49 18.18 20.07
N GLU A 19 20.90 17.81 18.87
CA GLU A 19 21.88 16.75 18.64
C GLU A 19 23.15 17.04 19.46
N PRO A 20 23.75 16.06 20.14
CA PRO A 20 25.04 16.28 20.77
C PRO A 20 26.12 16.33 19.69
N GLU A 21 26.77 17.49 19.56
CA GLU A 21 28.07 17.64 18.90
C GLU A 21 29.05 16.60 19.46
N VAL A 22 29.49 15.68 18.59
CA VAL A 22 30.64 14.82 18.88
C VAL A 22 31.89 15.68 18.78
N VAL A 23 32.35 16.14 19.94
CA VAL A 23 33.68 16.73 20.10
C VAL A 23 34.71 15.61 19.95
N ASP A 24 35.42 15.59 18.83
CA ASP A 24 36.62 14.77 18.65
C ASP A 24 37.74 15.26 19.58
N SER A 25 37.73 14.78 20.83
CA SER A 25 38.86 14.90 21.74
C SER A 25 39.87 13.79 21.45
N VAL A 26 40.91 14.13 20.69
CA VAL A 26 42.10 13.31 20.48
C VAL A 26 42.79 13.00 21.82
N PRO A 27 42.95 11.73 22.24
CA PRO A 27 43.89 11.39 23.29
C PRO A 27 45.28 11.22 22.65
N LYS A 28 46.18 12.15 22.94
CA LYS A 28 47.63 11.91 22.82
C LYS A 28 48.00 10.79 23.81
N SER A 29 48.39 9.62 23.31
CA SER A 29 49.19 8.67 24.09
C SER A 29 50.32 8.10 23.25
N THR A 30 51.52 8.34 23.74
CA THR A 30 52.83 7.86 23.31
C THR A 30 52.90 6.33 23.12
N PRO A 31 53.75 5.83 22.21
CA PRO A 31 53.91 4.40 22.00
C PRO A 31 54.72 3.81 23.17
N ARG A 32 54.04 3.13 24.09
CA ARG A 32 54.70 2.19 25.01
C ARG A 32 54.88 0.86 24.30
N ASN A 33 56.16 0.53 24.02
CA ASN A 33 56.65 -0.81 23.71
C ASN A 33 55.84 -1.89 24.44
N ARG A 34 55.10 -2.72 23.70
CA ARG A 34 54.59 -4.00 24.20
C ARG A 34 55.11 -5.13 23.32
N ARG A 35 55.99 -5.90 23.95
CA ARG A 35 56.58 -7.16 23.49
C ARG A 35 55.51 -8.04 22.83
N LEU A 36 55.76 -8.42 21.59
CA LEU A 36 55.14 -9.57 20.94
C LEU A 36 55.62 -10.83 21.67
N PHE A 37 54.84 -11.30 22.64
CA PHE A 37 54.86 -12.70 23.05
C PHE A 37 53.51 -13.28 22.65
N THR A 38 53.55 -14.23 21.72
CA THR A 38 52.46 -15.16 21.43
C THR A 38 52.12 -15.87 22.74
N ASP A 39 51.03 -15.47 23.40
CA ASP A 39 50.59 -16.09 24.64
C ASP A 39 49.74 -17.34 24.31
N PRO A 40 50.24 -18.57 24.52
CA PRO A 40 49.52 -19.81 24.21
C PRO A 40 48.19 -19.97 24.98
N LYS A 41 47.92 -19.10 25.95
CA LYS A 41 46.65 -19.04 26.69
C LYS A 41 45.48 -18.48 25.87
N LYS A 42 45.72 -17.73 24.78
CA LYS A 42 44.64 -17.20 23.92
C LYS A 42 44.13 -18.20 22.88
N ILE A 43 44.99 -19.06 22.33
CA ILE A 43 44.61 -20.14 21.41
C ILE A 43 43.70 -21.15 22.13
N ASN A 44 44.02 -21.45 23.40
CA ASN A 44 43.21 -22.29 24.27
C ASN A 44 41.80 -21.75 24.59
N LYS A 45 41.52 -20.45 24.38
CA LYS A 45 40.17 -19.88 24.58
C LYS A 45 39.28 -20.09 23.36
N ILE A 46 39.84 -20.07 22.15
CA ILE A 46 39.11 -20.29 20.89
C ILE A 46 38.73 -21.76 20.77
N GLU A 47 39.67 -22.68 21.04
CA GLU A 47 39.38 -24.13 21.03
C GLU A 47 38.35 -24.52 22.11
N LYS A 48 38.36 -23.86 23.29
CA LYS A 48 37.33 -24.06 24.32
C LYS A 48 35.96 -23.53 23.90
N LEU A 49 35.91 -22.44 23.12
CA LEU A 49 34.67 -21.89 22.57
C LEU A 49 34.10 -22.80 21.47
N GLU A 50 34.94 -23.30 20.58
CA GLU A 50 34.54 -24.27 19.55
C GLU A 50 34.09 -25.61 20.14
N LYS A 51 34.71 -26.05 21.24
CA LYS A 51 34.30 -27.26 21.96
C LYS A 51 32.97 -27.04 22.70
N SER A 52 32.77 -25.87 23.31
CA SER A 52 31.49 -25.48 23.94
C SER A 52 30.34 -25.38 22.92
N ILE A 53 30.60 -24.91 21.69
CA ILE A 53 29.60 -24.86 20.60
C ILE A 53 29.26 -26.27 20.11
N ARG A 54 30.24 -27.17 20.02
CA ARG A 54 30.04 -28.59 19.67
C ARG A 54 29.27 -29.35 20.75
N ASP A 55 29.66 -29.20 22.01
CA ASP A 55 29.07 -29.93 23.14
C ASP A 55 27.64 -29.46 23.48
N LYS A 56 27.26 -28.25 23.06
CA LYS A 56 25.89 -27.69 23.19
C LYS A 56 24.92 -28.06 22.04
N GLY A 57 25.32 -28.91 21.09
CA GLY A 57 24.41 -29.41 20.05
C GLY A 57 23.94 -28.39 19.02
N LEU A 58 24.57 -27.21 18.93
CA LEU A 58 24.19 -26.13 18.00
C LEU A 58 24.44 -26.46 16.51
N TYR A 59 25.15 -27.55 16.20
CA TYR A 59 25.29 -28.07 14.84
C TYR A 59 24.02 -28.75 14.30
N GLY A 60 23.01 -29.00 15.15
CA GLY A 60 21.73 -29.59 14.73
C GLY A 60 20.83 -28.63 13.93
N PHE A 61 21.10 -27.32 13.95
CA PHE A 61 20.26 -26.31 13.30
C PHE A 61 20.67 -26.00 11.84
N ILE A 62 21.71 -26.65 11.33
CA ILE A 62 22.15 -26.54 9.93
C ILE A 62 21.98 -27.92 9.26
N LYS A 63 20.75 -28.40 9.21
CA LYS A 63 20.31 -29.36 8.20
C LYS A 63 19.05 -28.80 7.57
N SER A 64 19.12 -28.51 6.27
CA SER A 64 17.95 -28.27 5.44
C SER A 64 16.86 -29.29 5.76
N PRO A 65 15.59 -28.89 5.92
CA PRO A 65 14.51 -29.85 5.79
C PRO A 65 14.58 -30.41 4.37
N ARG A 66 14.82 -31.71 4.26
CA ARG A 66 14.51 -32.46 3.05
C ARG A 66 13.05 -32.20 2.71
N SER A 67 12.79 -31.89 1.45
CA SER A 67 11.48 -31.85 0.84
C SER A 67 10.72 -33.14 1.14
N SER A 68 9.82 -33.11 2.12
CA SER A 68 8.74 -34.08 2.24
C SER A 68 7.55 -33.54 1.45
N SER A 69 7.52 -33.88 0.17
CA SER A 69 6.32 -33.78 -0.65
C SER A 69 5.30 -34.80 -0.16
N THR A 70 4.42 -34.38 0.74
CA THR A 70 3.13 -35.04 0.95
C THR A 70 2.06 -34.04 0.61
N SER A 71 1.48 -34.23 -0.58
CA SER A 71 0.35 -33.47 -1.11
C SER A 71 -0.80 -33.41 -0.09
N PRO A 72 -1.37 -32.23 0.20
CA PRO A 72 -2.65 -32.18 0.89
C PRO A 72 -3.74 -32.70 -0.05
N ARG A 73 -4.54 -33.65 0.43
CA ARG A 73 -5.75 -34.09 -0.25
C ARG A 73 -6.68 -32.89 -0.44
N ASN A 74 -7.13 -32.70 -1.67
CA ASN A 74 -8.30 -31.87 -1.99
C ASN A 74 -9.50 -32.32 -1.15
N THR A 75 -9.83 -31.55 -0.12
CA THR A 75 -11.17 -31.55 0.46
C THR A 75 -11.75 -30.16 0.25
N SER A 76 -12.61 -30.06 -0.75
CA SER A 76 -13.43 -28.88 -1.01
C SER A 76 -14.22 -28.49 0.25
N PRO A 77 -14.32 -27.20 0.62
CA PRO A 77 -15.13 -26.80 1.75
C PRO A 77 -16.62 -27.13 1.49
N GLN A 78 -17.24 -27.90 2.37
CA GLN A 78 -18.69 -28.09 2.35
C GLN A 78 -19.36 -26.94 3.11
N PHE A 79 -20.10 -26.09 2.39
CA PHE A 79 -20.89 -25.01 2.96
C PHE A 79 -22.09 -25.55 3.75
N LYS A 80 -22.37 -25.02 4.94
CA LYS A 80 -23.66 -25.20 5.62
C LYS A 80 -24.75 -24.40 4.89
N LYS A 81 -25.98 -24.91 4.89
CA LYS A 81 -27.15 -24.40 4.14
C LYS A 81 -27.68 -23.02 4.57
N THR A 82 -26.99 -22.32 5.46
CA THR A 82 -27.31 -20.97 5.91
C THR A 82 -26.08 -20.14 5.60
N GLY A 83 -26.20 -19.05 4.84
CA GLY A 83 -25.10 -18.23 4.32
C GLY A 83 -24.21 -17.52 5.36
N GLU A 84 -24.09 -18.08 6.56
CA GLU A 84 -23.11 -17.72 7.58
C GLU A 84 -21.81 -18.50 7.30
N LEU A 85 -20.71 -17.77 7.17
CA LEU A 85 -19.38 -18.35 7.08
C LEU A 85 -19.05 -19.06 8.39
N ASP A 86 -18.67 -20.33 8.34
CA ASP A 86 -18.24 -21.06 9.54
C ASP A 86 -16.84 -20.55 9.93
N CYS A 87 -16.75 -19.63 10.89
CA CYS A 87 -15.47 -19.08 11.37
C CYS A 87 -14.54 -20.15 11.95
N SER A 88 -15.04 -21.37 12.25
CA SER A 88 -14.18 -22.50 12.62
C SER A 88 -13.32 -23.03 11.45
N LEU A 89 -13.58 -22.58 10.22
CA LEU A 89 -12.78 -22.90 9.03
C LEU A 89 -11.49 -22.06 8.92
N PHE A 90 -11.31 -21.02 9.74
CA PHE A 90 -10.16 -20.11 9.72
C PHE A 90 -9.47 -20.06 11.09
N PRO A 91 -8.80 -21.14 11.53
CA PRO A 91 -8.22 -21.19 12.87
C PRO A 91 -6.97 -20.30 12.94
N LEU A 92 -7.16 -19.04 13.36
CA LEU A 92 -6.07 -18.13 13.75
C LEU A 92 -5.90 -18.13 15.27
N GLN A 93 -4.66 -17.93 15.71
CA GLN A 93 -4.40 -17.71 17.14
C GLN A 93 -4.82 -16.29 17.53
N GLU A 94 -5.34 -16.12 18.75
CA GLU A 94 -5.79 -14.81 19.26
C GLU A 94 -4.68 -13.74 19.19
N GLU A 95 -3.43 -14.15 19.44
CA GLU A 95 -2.23 -13.32 19.33
C GLU A 95 -2.02 -12.77 17.91
N GLU A 96 -2.32 -13.56 16.87
CA GLU A 96 -2.19 -13.13 15.47
C GLU A 96 -3.25 -12.10 15.09
N ILE A 97 -4.47 -12.28 15.59
CA ILE A 97 -5.58 -11.34 15.39
C ILE A 97 -5.25 -10.01 16.08
N GLU A 98 -4.76 -10.06 17.31
CA GLU A 98 -4.40 -8.87 18.08
C GLU A 98 -3.24 -8.11 17.44
N PHE A 99 -2.22 -8.82 16.93
CA PHE A 99 -1.11 -8.21 16.19
C PHE A 99 -1.59 -7.39 14.99
N TRP A 100 -2.39 -7.99 14.09
CA TRP A 100 -2.90 -7.27 12.92
C TRP A 100 -3.82 -6.11 13.31
N LYS A 101 -4.59 -6.28 14.39
CA LYS A 101 -5.44 -5.23 14.95
C LYS A 101 -4.63 -4.02 15.41
N GLU A 102 -3.54 -4.23 16.13
CA GLU A 102 -2.67 -3.15 16.57
C GLU A 102 -2.01 -2.44 15.37
N LEU A 103 -1.42 -3.23 14.46
CA LEU A 103 -0.70 -2.73 13.31
C LEU A 103 -1.60 -1.91 12.36
N LEU A 104 -2.79 -2.42 12.04
CA LEU A 104 -3.74 -1.76 11.12
C LEU A 104 -4.49 -0.60 11.78
N SER A 105 -4.59 -0.57 13.11
CA SER A 105 -5.21 0.55 13.84
C SER A 105 -4.29 1.77 13.95
N ASN A 106 -2.99 1.62 13.68
CA ASN A 106 -2.01 2.70 13.76
C ASN A 106 -1.94 3.54 12.49
N PHE A 107 -2.93 4.41 12.30
CA PHE A 107 -3.05 5.35 11.16
C PHE A 107 -1.97 6.45 11.09
N GLN A 108 -0.87 6.35 11.85
CA GLN A 108 0.30 7.23 11.73
C GLN A 108 1.44 6.58 10.94
N SER A 109 1.48 5.25 10.89
CA SER A 109 2.50 4.50 10.14
C SER A 109 2.16 4.40 8.65
N ASP A 110 3.16 4.06 7.84
CA ASP A 110 2.99 3.69 6.43
C ASP A 110 2.35 2.30 6.26
N THR A 111 2.43 1.45 7.29
CA THR A 111 2.02 0.05 7.24
C THR A 111 0.57 -0.17 6.83
N PRO A 112 -0.46 0.50 7.43
CA PRO A 112 -1.83 0.33 7.00
C PRO A 112 -2.04 0.72 5.54
N SER A 113 -1.37 1.79 5.07
CA SER A 113 -1.49 2.19 3.66
C SER A 113 -0.89 1.17 2.72
N SER A 114 0.30 0.67 3.01
CA SER A 114 0.98 -0.34 2.21
C SER A 114 0.22 -1.66 2.16
N ILE A 115 -0.33 -2.10 3.29
CA ILE A 115 -1.14 -3.32 3.36
C ILE A 115 -2.42 -3.16 2.52
N ILE A 116 -3.07 -2.00 2.59
CA ILE A 116 -4.27 -1.76 1.77
C ILE A 116 -3.89 -1.72 0.29
N GLU A 117 -2.82 -1.02 -0.06
CA GLU A 117 -2.33 -0.97 -1.44
C GLU A 117 -2.03 -2.37 -1.98
N TYR A 118 -1.44 -3.25 -1.16
CA TYR A 118 -1.26 -4.66 -1.49
C TYR A 118 -2.61 -5.36 -1.75
N LEU A 119 -3.58 -5.21 -0.84
CA LEU A 119 -4.89 -5.86 -0.95
C LEU A 119 -5.72 -5.38 -2.15
N ILE A 120 -5.47 -4.18 -2.68
CA ILE A 120 -6.19 -3.61 -3.82
C ILE A 120 -5.31 -3.34 -5.05
N ARG A 121 -4.17 -4.03 -5.13
CA ARG A 121 -3.19 -3.91 -6.20
C ARG A 121 -3.79 -4.19 -7.59
N LYS A 122 -3.18 -3.62 -8.63
CA LYS A 122 -3.76 -3.60 -9.99
C LYS A 122 -3.74 -4.97 -10.67
N GLU A 123 -2.87 -5.86 -10.21
CA GLU A 123 -2.66 -7.20 -10.72
C GLU A 123 -3.82 -8.15 -10.36
N LEU A 124 -4.59 -7.81 -9.33
CA LEU A 124 -5.79 -8.56 -8.95
C LEU A 124 -6.94 -8.33 -9.94
N ASP A 125 -7.77 -9.36 -10.14
CA ASP A 125 -9.01 -9.25 -10.90
C ASP A 125 -10.07 -8.43 -10.15
N ASP A 126 -11.04 -7.88 -10.90
CA ASP A 126 -12.09 -7.01 -10.35
C ASP A 126 -12.88 -7.64 -9.19
N PRO A 127 -13.35 -8.91 -9.29
CA PRO A 127 -14.06 -9.57 -8.19
C PRO A 127 -13.25 -9.68 -6.91
N THR A 128 -11.96 -10.04 -7.01
CA THR A 128 -11.08 -10.18 -5.84
C THR A 128 -10.83 -8.82 -5.20
N ARG A 129 -10.58 -7.76 -6.00
CA ARG A 129 -10.46 -6.40 -5.45
C ARG A 129 -11.72 -5.95 -4.75
N GLU A 130 -12.88 -6.23 -5.34
CA GLU A 130 -14.17 -5.90 -4.72
C GLU A 130 -14.34 -6.62 -3.38
N SER A 131 -14.07 -7.93 -3.34
CA SER A 131 -14.08 -8.73 -2.11
C SER A 131 -13.14 -8.14 -1.05
N ASN A 132 -11.91 -7.80 -1.42
CA ASN A 132 -10.92 -7.24 -0.49
C ASN A 132 -11.36 -5.89 0.07
N VAL A 133 -11.98 -5.01 -0.74
CA VAL A 133 -12.54 -3.74 -0.25
C VAL A 133 -13.67 -3.97 0.76
N LEU A 134 -14.55 -4.95 0.50
CA LEU A 134 -15.60 -5.32 1.45
C LEU A 134 -15.02 -5.86 2.76
N SER A 135 -13.99 -6.71 2.69
CA SER A 135 -13.24 -7.18 3.86
C SER A 135 -12.63 -6.02 4.65
N ILE A 136 -11.95 -5.08 3.98
CA ILE A 136 -11.39 -3.85 4.57
C ILE A 136 -12.44 -3.04 5.34
N LEU A 137 -13.56 -2.74 4.69
CA LEU A 137 -14.62 -1.95 5.32
C LEU A 137 -15.24 -2.67 6.52
N THR A 138 -15.45 -3.98 6.42
CA THR A 138 -16.03 -4.81 7.48
C THR A 138 -15.10 -4.90 8.67
N TYR A 139 -13.82 -5.21 8.45
CA TYR A 139 -12.80 -5.26 9.50
C TYR A 139 -12.74 -3.96 10.32
N TYR A 140 -12.62 -2.80 9.66
CA TYR A 140 -12.57 -1.53 10.37
C TYR A 140 -13.91 -1.16 11.02
N SER A 141 -15.03 -1.68 10.51
CA SER A 141 -16.35 -1.58 11.15
C SER A 141 -16.36 -2.36 12.47
N ASP A 142 -15.89 -3.61 12.45
CA ASP A 142 -15.88 -4.53 13.60
C ASP A 142 -15.02 -4.01 14.75
N ILE A 143 -13.84 -3.46 14.44
CA ILE A 143 -12.96 -2.85 15.46
C ILE A 143 -13.36 -1.41 15.84
N ASN A 144 -14.50 -0.90 15.35
CA ASN A 144 -15.00 0.47 15.58
C ASN A 144 -13.99 1.58 15.20
N LYS A 145 -13.21 1.38 14.13
CA LYS A 145 -12.23 2.36 13.61
C LYS A 145 -12.52 2.82 12.19
N LEU A 146 -13.64 2.41 11.58
CA LEU A 146 -14.01 2.74 10.20
C LEU A 146 -13.96 4.24 9.88
N ALA A 147 -14.49 5.09 10.76
CA ALA A 147 -14.42 6.54 10.55
C ALA A 147 -12.97 7.07 10.51
N ASN A 148 -12.11 6.58 11.40
CA ASN A 148 -10.70 6.97 11.47
C ASN A 148 -9.96 6.49 10.22
N PHE A 149 -10.26 5.26 9.80
CA PHE A 149 -9.74 4.66 8.58
C PHE A 149 -10.09 5.49 7.34
N ILE A 150 -11.39 5.82 7.15
CA ILE A 150 -11.84 6.66 6.03
C ILE A 150 -11.15 8.03 6.03
N ASN A 151 -11.04 8.69 7.20
CA ASN A 151 -10.32 9.96 7.31
C ASN A 151 -8.86 9.84 6.88
N TYR A 152 -8.19 8.75 7.28
CA TYR A 152 -6.82 8.45 6.93
C TYR A 152 -6.62 8.25 5.41
N ILE A 153 -7.40 7.39 4.77
CA ILE A 153 -7.25 7.11 3.33
C ILE A 153 -7.65 8.30 2.46
N VAL A 154 -8.68 9.07 2.84
CA VAL A 154 -9.09 10.26 2.10
C VAL A 154 -8.01 11.33 2.19
N LEU A 155 -7.39 11.52 3.36
CA LEU A 155 -6.30 12.47 3.51
C LEU A 155 -5.12 12.13 2.61
N ARG A 156 -4.74 10.84 2.54
CA ARG A 156 -3.66 10.36 1.67
C ARG A 156 -4.00 10.53 0.19
N GLU A 157 -5.20 10.16 -0.22
CA GLU A 157 -5.68 10.33 -1.58
C GLU A 157 -5.66 11.79 -2.04
N ILE A 158 -6.14 12.70 -1.19
CA ILE A 158 -6.14 14.13 -1.51
C ILE A 158 -4.71 14.66 -1.57
N THR A 159 -3.84 14.23 -0.65
CA THR A 159 -2.44 14.63 -0.66
C THR A 159 -1.75 14.19 -1.96
N ALA A 160 -1.90 12.91 -2.34
CA ALA A 160 -1.35 12.39 -3.59
C ALA A 160 -1.89 13.11 -4.84
N ARG A 161 -3.19 13.42 -4.88
CA ARG A 161 -3.80 14.16 -6.00
C ARG A 161 -3.39 15.62 -6.06
N CYS A 162 -3.10 16.25 -4.92
CA CYS A 162 -2.60 17.62 -4.88
C CYS A 162 -1.13 17.69 -5.32
N GLU A 163 -0.34 16.62 -5.10
CA GLU A 163 1.07 16.52 -5.51
C GLU A 163 1.23 16.22 -7.01
N ASP A 164 0.45 15.28 -7.56
CA ASP A 164 0.42 14.98 -8.99
C ASP A 164 -1.00 15.10 -9.58
N LEU A 165 -1.22 16.25 -10.21
CA LEU A 165 -2.50 16.69 -10.76
C LEU A 165 -2.94 15.89 -12.00
N THR A 166 -2.02 15.18 -12.64
CA THR A 166 -2.30 14.38 -13.85
C THR A 166 -2.55 12.91 -13.51
N ASN A 167 -2.11 12.47 -12.34
CA ASN A 167 -2.24 11.09 -11.92
C ASN A 167 -3.67 10.77 -11.44
N ASN A 168 -4.45 10.18 -12.34
CA ASN A 168 -5.78 9.66 -12.01
C ASN A 168 -5.76 8.31 -11.28
N ASN A 169 -4.60 7.66 -11.19
CA ASN A 169 -4.38 6.29 -10.77
C ASN A 169 -3.51 6.23 -9.50
N THR A 170 -3.94 6.92 -8.45
CA THR A 170 -3.35 6.82 -7.11
C THR A 170 -3.57 5.43 -6.50
N ALA A 171 -2.79 5.07 -5.49
CA ALA A 171 -2.92 3.80 -4.77
C ALA A 171 -4.35 3.54 -4.29
N PHE A 172 -5.07 4.56 -3.80
CA PHE A 172 -6.44 4.43 -3.28
C PHE A 172 -7.53 4.73 -4.32
N SER A 173 -7.19 5.10 -5.56
CA SER A 173 -8.19 5.36 -6.60
C SER A 173 -9.08 4.13 -6.87
N SER A 174 -8.50 2.93 -6.85
CA SER A 174 -9.24 1.66 -6.97
C SER A 174 -10.17 1.45 -5.78
N PHE A 175 -9.70 1.72 -4.55
CA PHE A 175 -10.51 1.63 -3.34
C PHE A 175 -11.76 2.50 -3.45
N PHE A 176 -11.60 3.78 -3.78
CA PHE A 176 -12.74 4.70 -3.90
C PHE A 176 -13.65 4.36 -5.08
N SER A 177 -13.07 3.88 -6.19
CA SER A 177 -13.88 3.44 -7.32
C SER A 177 -14.80 2.29 -6.94
N ILE A 178 -14.29 1.30 -6.19
CA ILE A 178 -15.07 0.17 -5.69
C ILE A 178 -16.07 0.62 -4.63
N LEU A 179 -15.64 1.39 -3.61
CA LEU A 179 -16.53 1.89 -2.56
C LEU A 179 -17.72 2.67 -3.14
N PHE A 180 -17.48 3.60 -4.07
CA PHE A 180 -18.55 4.39 -4.68
C PHE A 180 -19.34 3.61 -5.74
N SER A 181 -18.78 2.53 -6.30
CA SER A 181 -19.56 1.62 -7.15
C SER A 181 -20.70 0.93 -6.39
N LEU A 182 -20.54 0.73 -5.07
CA LEU A 182 -21.60 0.18 -4.22
C LEU A 182 -22.85 1.06 -4.23
N SER A 183 -22.72 2.39 -4.29
CA SER A 183 -23.85 3.30 -4.48
C SER A 183 -24.69 2.94 -5.70
N GLY A 184 -24.04 2.49 -6.78
CA GLY A 184 -24.71 2.02 -7.99
C GLY A 184 -25.62 0.82 -7.74
N LYS A 185 -25.21 -0.12 -6.87
CA LYS A 185 -26.03 -1.27 -6.46
C LYS A 185 -27.28 -0.86 -5.70
N TYR A 186 -27.14 0.05 -4.73
CA TYR A 186 -28.29 0.57 -3.98
C TYR A 186 -29.26 1.33 -4.91
N LEU A 187 -28.73 2.20 -5.77
CA LEU A 187 -29.52 2.92 -6.76
C LEU A 187 -30.27 1.96 -7.70
N GLN A 188 -29.63 0.88 -8.15
CA GLN A 188 -30.22 -0.10 -9.05
C GLN A 188 -31.55 -0.65 -8.53
N THR A 189 -31.62 -0.95 -7.23
CA THR A 189 -32.85 -1.45 -6.61
C THR A 189 -34.01 -0.45 -6.70
N GLU A 190 -33.72 0.85 -6.67
CA GLU A 190 -34.74 1.91 -6.73
C GLU A 190 -35.20 2.22 -8.16
N ILE A 191 -34.27 2.25 -9.14
CA ILE A 191 -34.54 2.87 -10.46
C ILE A 191 -34.51 1.93 -11.66
N SER A 192 -34.12 0.66 -11.48
CA SER A 192 -34.05 -0.35 -12.55
C SER A 192 -35.32 -0.42 -13.39
N SER A 193 -36.49 -0.54 -12.75
CA SER A 193 -37.78 -0.68 -13.43
C SER A 193 -38.14 0.53 -14.30
N SER A 194 -37.78 1.75 -13.88
CA SER A 194 -38.04 2.96 -14.67
C SER A 194 -37.11 3.05 -15.88
N ILE A 195 -35.82 2.75 -15.66
CA ILE A 195 -34.82 2.74 -16.73
C ILE A 195 -35.16 1.69 -17.80
N PHE A 196 -35.56 0.48 -17.42
CA PHE A 196 -35.95 -0.56 -18.39
C PHE A 196 -37.18 -0.17 -19.21
N LYS A 197 -38.19 0.49 -18.61
CA LYS A 197 -39.33 1.05 -19.35
C LYS A 197 -38.91 2.08 -20.39
N LYS A 198 -37.91 2.91 -20.10
CA LYS A 198 -37.36 3.90 -21.04
C LYS A 198 -36.52 3.22 -22.13
N CYS A 199 -35.69 2.24 -21.77
CA CYS A 199 -34.89 1.46 -22.72
C CYS A 199 -35.76 0.72 -23.74
N SER A 200 -36.91 0.18 -23.31
CA SER A 200 -37.90 -0.44 -24.19
C SER A 200 -38.45 0.50 -25.27
N LYS A 201 -38.55 1.81 -24.96
CA LYS A 201 -39.01 2.85 -25.92
C LYS A 201 -37.91 3.35 -26.87
N LEU A 202 -36.67 2.93 -26.64
CA LEU A 202 -35.45 3.34 -27.34
C LEU A 202 -34.80 2.18 -28.12
N LYS A 203 -35.45 1.01 -28.19
CA LYS A 203 -34.87 -0.21 -28.80
C LYS A 203 -34.25 0.09 -30.18
N ASN A 204 -32.98 -0.31 -30.34
CA ASN A 204 -32.17 -0.28 -31.56
C ASN A 204 -31.78 1.10 -32.13
N TYR A 205 -31.75 2.16 -31.32
CA TYR A 205 -31.25 3.46 -31.79
C TYR A 205 -29.71 3.54 -31.72
N ASN A 206 -29.05 3.69 -32.87
CA ASN A 206 -27.63 4.00 -32.95
C ASN A 206 -27.42 5.53 -32.94
N LEU A 207 -26.30 6.00 -32.39
CA LEU A 207 -25.97 7.42 -32.43
C LEU A 207 -25.59 7.81 -33.85
N ASP A 208 -26.40 8.66 -34.47
CA ASP A 208 -26.16 9.17 -35.82
C ASP A 208 -25.15 10.32 -35.80
N ASP A 209 -24.18 10.27 -36.71
CA ASP A 209 -23.17 11.34 -36.87
C ASP A 209 -23.67 12.51 -37.73
N ILE A 210 -24.84 12.37 -38.36
CA ILE A 210 -25.48 13.36 -39.24
C ILE A 210 -26.84 13.78 -38.64
N GLU A 211 -27.18 15.06 -38.79
CA GLU A 211 -28.46 15.60 -38.33
C GLU A 211 -29.64 15.04 -39.14
N GLY A 212 -30.67 14.59 -38.43
CA GLY A 212 -31.95 14.12 -38.98
C GLY A 212 -33.08 14.35 -37.98
N GLU A 213 -34.34 14.27 -38.44
CA GLU A 213 -35.48 14.48 -37.55
C GLU A 213 -35.61 13.38 -36.49
N ASP A 214 -35.36 12.14 -36.88
CA ASP A 214 -35.39 10.98 -35.98
C ASP A 214 -34.22 11.00 -34.99
N SER A 215 -33.04 11.45 -35.42
CA SER A 215 -31.86 11.57 -34.54
C SER A 215 -32.08 12.64 -33.47
N ASN A 216 -32.66 13.79 -33.84
CA ASN A 216 -33.10 14.82 -32.89
C ASN A 216 -34.13 14.27 -31.88
N LYS A 217 -35.14 13.51 -32.34
CA LYS A 217 -36.16 12.91 -31.46
C LYS A 217 -35.55 11.88 -30.50
N ALA A 218 -34.63 11.05 -30.96
CA ALA A 218 -33.94 10.07 -30.13
C ALA A 218 -33.04 10.74 -29.09
N MET A 219 -32.27 11.75 -29.47
CA MET A 219 -31.41 12.51 -28.56
C MET A 219 -32.20 13.20 -27.45
N LYS A 220 -33.41 13.72 -27.74
CA LYS A 220 -34.33 14.23 -26.71
C LYS A 220 -34.74 13.14 -25.71
N LYS A 221 -35.11 11.94 -26.19
CA LYS A 221 -35.45 10.80 -25.32
C LYS A 221 -34.26 10.33 -24.47
N PHE A 222 -33.05 10.33 -25.03
CA PHE A 222 -31.83 10.04 -24.27
C PHE A 222 -31.58 11.09 -23.19
N LYS A 223 -31.72 12.38 -23.50
CA LYS A 223 -31.61 13.47 -22.51
C LYS A 223 -32.62 13.28 -21.37
N GLU A 224 -33.89 12.97 -21.67
CA GLU A 224 -34.90 12.69 -20.66
C GLU A 224 -34.49 11.53 -19.74
N THR A 225 -33.94 10.46 -20.32
CA THR A 225 -33.48 9.29 -19.56
C THR A 225 -32.30 9.64 -18.66
N LEU A 226 -31.34 10.43 -19.17
CA LEU A 226 -30.21 10.92 -18.37
C LEU A 226 -30.67 11.84 -17.23
N SER A 227 -31.60 12.75 -17.50
CA SER A 227 -32.18 13.64 -16.50
C SER A 227 -32.82 12.85 -15.37
N GLU A 228 -33.62 11.83 -15.69
CA GLU A 228 -34.27 10.97 -14.70
C GLU A 228 -33.25 10.23 -13.82
N ILE A 229 -32.17 9.70 -14.41
CA ILE A 229 -31.11 9.04 -13.65
C ILE A 229 -30.38 10.04 -12.74
N ILE A 230 -30.04 11.23 -13.24
CA ILE A 230 -29.37 12.28 -12.45
C ILE A 230 -30.26 12.71 -11.28
N THR A 231 -31.53 13.01 -11.52
CA THR A 231 -32.49 13.38 -10.48
C THR A 231 -32.66 12.27 -9.46
N SER A 232 -32.60 11.01 -9.87
CA SER A 232 -32.64 9.87 -8.96
C SER A 232 -31.39 9.79 -8.08
N ILE A 233 -30.19 9.98 -8.64
CA ILE A 233 -28.93 10.05 -7.88
C ILE A 233 -29.00 11.20 -6.86
N VAL A 234 -29.48 12.38 -7.28
CA VAL A 234 -29.61 13.58 -6.42
C VAL A 234 -30.55 13.34 -5.24
N ASN A 235 -31.60 12.54 -5.42
CA ASN A 235 -32.64 12.30 -4.42
C ASN A 235 -32.49 10.96 -3.69
N ALA A 236 -31.42 10.21 -3.94
CA ALA A 236 -31.20 8.89 -3.38
C ALA A 236 -31.09 8.94 -1.86
N LYS A 237 -31.98 8.20 -1.18
CA LYS A 237 -32.01 8.12 0.30
C LYS A 237 -31.34 6.86 0.84
N THR A 238 -31.15 5.85 0.01
CA THR A 238 -30.67 4.51 0.38
C THR A 238 -29.15 4.36 0.36
N ILE A 239 -28.39 5.43 0.07
CA ILE A 239 -26.93 5.36 0.07
C ILE A 239 -26.42 5.07 1.49
N PRO A 240 -25.57 4.03 1.68
CA PRO A 240 -24.99 3.69 2.97
C PRO A 240 -24.30 4.86 3.68
N ASN A 241 -24.42 4.89 5.01
CA ASN A 241 -23.83 5.93 5.86
C ASN A 241 -22.30 6.05 5.66
N VAL A 242 -21.57 4.93 5.52
CA VAL A 242 -20.12 4.97 5.25
C VAL A 242 -19.77 5.72 3.95
N ILE A 243 -20.60 5.58 2.91
CA ILE A 243 -20.37 6.27 1.64
C ILE A 243 -20.68 7.75 1.78
N GLN A 244 -21.78 8.11 2.42
CA GLN A 244 -22.13 9.51 2.72
C GLN A 244 -21.05 10.19 3.58
N PHE A 245 -20.53 9.50 4.60
CA PHE A 245 -19.41 9.96 5.41
C PHE A 245 -18.16 10.18 4.57
N THR A 246 -17.84 9.25 3.66
CA THR A 246 -16.69 9.38 2.76
C THR A 246 -16.85 10.58 1.81
N TYR A 247 -18.04 10.80 1.24
CA TYR A 247 -18.33 11.99 0.44
C TYR A 247 -18.15 13.28 1.23
N TYR A 248 -18.63 13.32 2.47
CA TYR A 248 -18.45 14.46 3.36
C TYR A 248 -16.97 14.75 3.63
N THR A 249 -16.21 13.73 4.00
CA THR A 249 -14.78 13.86 4.32
C THR A 249 -13.99 14.31 3.10
N MET A 250 -14.26 13.74 1.92
CA MET A 250 -13.66 14.20 0.66
C MET A 250 -13.98 15.66 0.38
N TYR A 251 -15.27 16.02 0.41
CA TYR A 251 -15.71 17.39 0.14
C TYR A 251 -15.03 18.40 1.06
N TYR A 252 -15.00 18.10 2.37
CA TYR A 252 -14.39 18.96 3.37
C TYR A 252 -12.88 19.15 3.11
N LEU A 253 -12.15 18.05 2.92
CA LEU A 253 -10.70 18.11 2.73
C LEU A 253 -10.30 18.72 1.38
N PHE A 254 -11.04 18.47 0.30
CA PHE A 254 -10.83 19.17 -0.98
C PHE A 254 -11.09 20.66 -0.85
N THR A 255 -12.12 21.06 -0.10
CA THR A 255 -12.40 22.49 0.14
C THR A 255 -11.24 23.17 0.87
N LEU A 256 -10.59 22.47 1.81
CA LEU A 256 -9.46 23.00 2.58
C LEU A 256 -8.14 23.01 1.82
N LYS A 257 -7.79 21.90 1.15
CA LYS A 257 -6.46 21.70 0.55
C LYS A 257 -6.38 22.05 -0.93
N CYS A 258 -7.45 21.78 -1.70
CA CYS A 258 -7.41 21.75 -3.16
C CYS A 258 -8.76 22.16 -3.80
N LYS A 259 -9.26 23.35 -3.44
CA LYS A 259 -10.61 23.83 -3.80
C LYS A 259 -10.89 23.83 -5.30
N GLN A 260 -9.88 24.11 -6.12
CA GLN A 260 -10.00 24.16 -7.59
C GLN A 260 -10.40 22.82 -8.22
N TYR A 261 -10.15 21.68 -7.54
CA TYR A 261 -10.50 20.35 -8.03
C TYR A 261 -11.76 19.77 -7.40
N LEU A 262 -12.36 20.48 -6.45
CA LEU A 262 -13.52 20.00 -5.69
C LEU A 262 -14.65 19.57 -6.63
N ILE A 263 -15.09 20.46 -7.53
CA ILE A 263 -16.26 20.18 -8.38
C ILE A 263 -16.01 19.01 -9.33
N LYS A 264 -14.89 19.02 -10.06
CA LYS A 264 -14.53 17.95 -10.99
C LYS A 264 -14.44 16.59 -10.28
N THR A 265 -13.83 16.55 -9.10
CA THR A 265 -13.62 15.31 -8.35
C THR A 265 -14.92 14.80 -7.72
N MET A 266 -15.70 15.70 -7.12
CA MET A 266 -16.99 15.32 -6.54
C MET A 266 -17.98 14.87 -7.62
N ILE A 267 -18.00 15.49 -8.82
CA ILE A 267 -18.82 15.00 -9.94
C ILE A 267 -18.43 13.58 -10.33
N ARG A 268 -17.12 13.30 -10.40
CA ARG A 268 -16.64 11.94 -10.67
C ARG A 268 -17.12 10.94 -9.62
N TYR A 269 -16.95 11.24 -8.33
CA TYR A 269 -17.25 10.29 -7.25
C TYR A 269 -18.74 10.14 -6.91
N VAL A 270 -19.52 11.20 -7.04
CA VAL A 270 -20.95 11.22 -6.70
C VAL A 270 -21.81 10.78 -7.89
N PHE A 271 -21.42 11.14 -9.11
CA PHE A 271 -22.22 10.88 -10.30
C PHE A 271 -21.57 9.84 -11.21
N LYS A 272 -20.35 10.08 -11.69
CA LYS A 272 -19.72 9.22 -12.73
C LYS A 272 -19.56 7.76 -12.30
N ILE A 273 -18.96 7.53 -11.13
CA ILE A 273 -18.66 6.16 -10.66
C ILE A 273 -19.95 5.40 -10.31
N PRO A 274 -20.88 5.93 -9.50
CA PRO A 274 -22.14 5.26 -9.21
C PRO A 274 -22.96 4.97 -10.46
N PHE A 275 -23.01 5.92 -11.41
CA PHE A 275 -23.72 5.75 -12.67
C PHE A 275 -23.13 4.61 -13.52
N ASN A 276 -21.80 4.58 -13.68
CA ASN A 276 -21.16 3.54 -14.48
C ASN A 276 -21.34 2.15 -13.85
N SER A 277 -21.29 2.05 -12.52
CA SER A 277 -21.62 0.83 -11.79
C SER A 277 -23.07 0.39 -12.04
N LEU A 278 -24.03 1.30 -11.86
CA LEU A 278 -25.45 1.07 -12.12
C LEU A 278 -25.70 0.55 -13.53
N ILE A 279 -25.19 1.24 -14.56
CA ILE A 279 -25.41 0.84 -15.96
C ILE A 279 -24.80 -0.53 -16.24
N THR A 280 -23.62 -0.83 -15.68
CA THR A 280 -22.98 -2.14 -15.82
C THR A 280 -23.83 -3.25 -15.21
N LEU A 281 -24.42 -3.00 -14.04
CA LEU A 281 -25.31 -3.97 -13.38
C LEU A 281 -26.60 -4.19 -14.17
N LEU A 282 -27.26 -3.11 -14.60
CA LEU A 282 -28.47 -3.20 -15.42
C LEU A 282 -28.24 -3.92 -16.75
N ALA A 283 -27.07 -3.70 -17.37
CA ALA A 283 -26.71 -4.35 -18.62
C ALA A 283 -26.45 -5.86 -18.46
N LYS A 284 -25.97 -6.28 -17.28
CA LYS A 284 -25.85 -7.71 -16.92
C LYS A 284 -27.21 -8.36 -16.70
N GLU A 285 -28.15 -7.66 -16.07
CA GLU A 285 -29.50 -8.18 -15.79
C GLU A 285 -30.40 -8.24 -17.02
N SER A 286 -30.24 -7.32 -17.96
CA SER A 286 -31.08 -7.22 -19.15
C SER A 286 -30.26 -7.18 -20.45
N PRO A 287 -29.86 -8.35 -20.98
CA PRO A 287 -29.14 -8.45 -22.24
C PRO A 287 -29.89 -7.81 -23.42
N GLU A 288 -31.23 -7.82 -23.39
CA GLU A 288 -32.06 -7.19 -24.44
C GLU A 288 -31.95 -5.66 -24.51
N HIS A 289 -31.51 -5.03 -23.43
CA HIS A 289 -31.32 -3.57 -23.35
C HIS A 289 -29.85 -3.16 -23.39
N PHE A 290 -28.93 -4.11 -23.55
CA PHE A 290 -27.48 -3.89 -23.48
C PHE A 290 -27.01 -2.74 -24.35
N GLN A 291 -27.35 -2.72 -25.66
CA GLN A 291 -26.91 -1.68 -26.58
C GLN A 291 -27.41 -0.28 -26.19
N THR A 292 -28.68 -0.16 -25.80
CA THR A 292 -29.25 1.11 -25.35
C THR A 292 -28.59 1.61 -24.07
N LEU A 293 -28.31 0.72 -23.13
CA LEU A 293 -27.60 1.03 -21.88
C LEU A 293 -26.15 1.46 -22.14
N MET A 294 -25.45 0.81 -23.07
CA MET A 294 -24.10 1.23 -23.47
C MET A 294 -24.11 2.60 -24.17
N THR A 295 -25.12 2.89 -24.99
CA THR A 295 -25.31 4.23 -25.58
C THR A 295 -25.56 5.29 -24.51
N ILE A 296 -26.43 5.01 -23.53
CA ILE A 296 -26.66 5.88 -22.37
C ILE A 296 -25.34 6.11 -21.60
N SER A 297 -24.55 5.05 -21.40
CA SER A 297 -23.22 5.14 -20.76
C SER A 297 -22.29 6.06 -21.52
N LYS A 298 -22.19 5.88 -22.84
CA LYS A 298 -21.35 6.70 -23.71
C LYS A 298 -21.75 8.18 -23.64
N LEU A 299 -23.04 8.49 -23.76
CA LEU A 299 -23.55 9.86 -23.69
C LEU A 299 -23.24 10.52 -22.34
N PHE A 300 -23.46 9.82 -21.23
CA PHE A 300 -23.20 10.38 -19.91
C PHE A 300 -21.71 10.62 -19.64
N ASN A 301 -20.84 9.67 -20.02
CA ASN A 301 -19.40 9.84 -19.87
C ASN A 301 -18.88 11.00 -20.74
N THR A 302 -19.38 11.13 -21.98
CA THR A 302 -19.06 12.27 -22.85
C THR A 302 -19.54 13.60 -22.27
N LEU A 303 -20.71 13.65 -21.64
CA LEU A 303 -21.22 14.85 -20.97
C LEU A 303 -20.27 15.33 -19.85
N ILE A 304 -19.76 14.40 -19.04
CA ILE A 304 -18.88 14.72 -17.90
C ILE A 304 -17.45 15.03 -18.35
N ASP A 305 -16.91 14.27 -19.30
CA ASP A 305 -15.51 14.39 -19.72
C ASP A 305 -15.27 15.52 -20.73
N GLY A 306 -16.34 16.01 -21.39
CA GLY A 306 -16.26 17.16 -22.29
C GLY A 306 -15.49 16.87 -23.58
N THR A 307 -15.62 15.67 -24.14
CA THR A 307 -14.91 15.31 -25.39
C THR A 307 -15.43 16.12 -26.58
N THR A 308 -14.52 16.65 -27.41
CA THR A 308 -14.84 17.45 -28.61
C THR A 308 -14.72 16.62 -29.90
N SER A 309 -15.42 15.50 -30.01
CA SER A 309 -15.61 14.87 -31.34
C SER A 309 -16.55 15.74 -32.17
N GLY A 310 -16.24 15.93 -33.46
CA GLY A 310 -17.04 16.73 -34.40
C GLY A 310 -18.34 16.04 -34.87
N THR A 311 -18.80 15.01 -34.18
CA THR A 311 -20.00 14.24 -34.53
C THR A 311 -21.26 14.96 -34.09
N TYR A 312 -22.34 14.85 -34.88
CA TYR A 312 -23.61 15.55 -34.60
C TYR A 312 -24.13 15.30 -33.18
N TRP A 313 -24.26 14.04 -32.77
CA TRP A 313 -24.81 13.70 -31.45
C TRP A 313 -23.99 14.27 -30.28
N ASN A 314 -22.66 14.43 -30.44
CA ASN A 314 -21.81 15.01 -29.41
C ASN A 314 -21.99 16.53 -29.34
N CYS A 315 -21.97 17.21 -30.48
CA CYS A 315 -22.31 18.64 -30.56
C CYS A 315 -23.71 18.93 -30.00
N TRP A 316 -24.67 18.06 -30.30
CA TRP A 316 -26.03 18.14 -29.78
C TRP A 316 -26.06 18.02 -28.26
N LEU A 317 -25.35 17.03 -27.70
CA LEU A 317 -25.26 16.80 -26.26
C LEU A 317 -24.68 18.02 -25.55
N GLN A 318 -23.56 18.57 -26.03
CA GLN A 318 -22.91 19.75 -25.44
C GLN A 318 -23.82 20.98 -25.46
N LYS A 319 -24.54 21.20 -26.57
CA LYS A 319 -25.45 22.34 -26.72
C LYS A 319 -26.70 22.21 -25.85
N ASN A 320 -27.26 21.01 -25.73
CA ASN A 320 -28.61 20.82 -25.19
C ASN A 320 -28.65 20.20 -23.79
N CYS A 321 -27.54 19.68 -23.25
CA CYS A 321 -27.50 19.02 -21.94
C CYS A 321 -26.69 19.78 -20.88
N GLN A 322 -26.36 21.06 -21.13
CA GLN A 322 -25.64 21.90 -20.17
C GLN A 322 -26.42 22.12 -18.86
N ASP A 323 -27.75 22.10 -18.93
CA ASP A 323 -28.65 22.12 -17.78
C ASP A 323 -28.41 20.93 -16.84
N LEU A 324 -28.21 19.72 -17.38
CA LEU A 324 -27.91 18.53 -16.59
C LEU A 324 -26.56 18.65 -15.87
N MET A 325 -25.55 19.21 -16.54
CA MET A 325 -24.24 19.46 -15.92
C MET A 325 -24.34 20.49 -14.80
N ASN A 326 -25.11 21.56 -15.02
CA ASN A 326 -25.36 22.59 -14.00
C ASN A 326 -26.12 22.01 -12.80
N GLU A 327 -27.08 21.10 -13.00
CA GLU A 327 -27.80 20.42 -11.91
C GLU A 327 -26.83 19.62 -11.02
N MET A 328 -25.92 18.84 -11.61
CA MET A 328 -24.89 18.11 -10.87
C MET A 328 -23.96 19.04 -10.09
N ILE A 329 -23.51 20.13 -10.70
CA ILE A 329 -22.66 21.15 -10.05
C ILE A 329 -23.39 21.79 -8.87
N LEU A 330 -24.65 22.20 -9.07
CA LEU A 330 -25.48 22.80 -8.03
C LEU A 330 -25.71 21.83 -6.86
N HIS A 331 -25.93 20.56 -7.15
CA HIS A 331 -26.06 19.53 -6.11
C HIS A 331 -24.81 19.47 -5.24
N VAL A 332 -23.62 19.36 -5.85
CA VAL A 332 -22.35 19.36 -5.11
C VAL A 332 -22.21 20.61 -4.22
N HIS A 333 -22.65 21.78 -4.68
CA HIS A 333 -22.61 23.02 -3.90
C HIS A 333 -23.62 23.10 -2.75
N LYS A 334 -24.80 22.48 -2.86
CA LYS A 334 -25.90 22.64 -1.88
C LYS A 334 -25.58 22.11 -0.48
N LYS A 335 -24.55 21.26 -0.31
CA LYS A 335 -24.08 20.63 0.95
C LYS A 335 -25.12 19.83 1.75
N SER A 336 -26.42 20.02 1.52
CA SER A 336 -27.53 19.38 2.25
C SER A 336 -27.54 17.86 2.12
N TRP A 337 -27.01 17.33 1.02
CA TRP A 337 -26.87 15.90 0.75
C TRP A 337 -25.69 15.24 1.51
N LEU A 338 -24.83 16.04 2.15
CA LEU A 338 -23.74 15.58 3.03
C LEU A 338 -24.20 15.40 4.49
N CYS A 339 -25.51 15.34 4.72
CA CYS A 339 -26.08 15.09 6.04
C CYS A 339 -26.13 13.58 6.28
N PHE A 340 -25.44 13.11 7.33
CA PHE A 340 -25.39 11.71 7.71
C PHE A 340 -25.47 11.57 9.23
N ASP A 341 -25.91 10.40 9.72
CA ASP A 341 -25.90 10.13 11.16
C ASP A 341 -24.46 9.90 11.63
N LYS A 342 -23.98 10.80 12.50
CA LYS A 342 -22.64 10.72 13.09
C LYS A 342 -22.51 9.59 14.11
N LYS A 343 -23.61 8.98 14.55
CA LYS A 343 -23.60 7.85 15.47
C LYS A 343 -23.06 6.63 14.73
N ARG A 344 -21.80 6.27 15.06
CA ARG A 344 -21.02 5.13 14.54
C ARG A 344 -21.17 4.91 13.02
N ILE A 345 -20.14 5.30 12.28
CA ILE A 345 -20.00 4.88 10.89
C ILE A 345 -19.78 3.37 10.87
N LEU A 346 -20.79 2.64 10.42
CA LEU A 346 -20.79 1.18 10.30
C LEU A 346 -20.93 0.78 8.84
N PHE A 347 -20.39 -0.39 8.53
CA PHE A 347 -20.60 -1.07 7.27
C PHE A 347 -21.06 -2.49 7.57
N ASN A 348 -22.21 -2.87 7.01
CA ASN A 348 -22.71 -4.24 7.05
C ASN A 348 -23.10 -4.62 5.62
N PRO A 349 -22.28 -5.41 4.93
CA PRO A 349 -22.59 -5.87 3.59
C PRO A 349 -23.62 -7.00 3.68
N GLU A 350 -24.86 -6.69 3.31
CA GLU A 350 -25.92 -7.70 3.25
C GLU A 350 -25.53 -8.82 2.26
N ASN A 351 -25.58 -10.07 2.73
CA ASN A 351 -25.40 -11.29 1.93
C ASN A 351 -24.00 -11.49 1.27
N ALA A 352 -22.96 -10.78 1.71
CA ALA A 352 -21.60 -11.01 1.21
C ALA A 352 -20.86 -12.05 2.07
N ILE A 353 -20.31 -13.08 1.42
CA ILE A 353 -19.30 -13.95 2.03
C ILE A 353 -17.98 -13.16 2.06
N ILE A 354 -17.48 -12.89 3.27
CA ILE A 354 -16.30 -12.05 3.48
C ILE A 354 -15.21 -12.87 4.16
N ILE A 355 -14.05 -12.91 3.52
CA ILE A 355 -12.85 -13.49 4.11
C ILE A 355 -12.24 -12.44 5.06
N PRO A 356 -12.00 -12.79 6.34
CA PRO A 356 -11.36 -11.88 7.29
C PRO A 356 -9.95 -11.46 6.84
N ILE A 357 -9.61 -10.18 7.00
CA ILE A 357 -8.33 -9.63 6.53
C ILE A 357 -7.15 -10.27 7.24
N ASP A 358 -7.25 -10.43 8.56
CA ASP A 358 -6.27 -11.09 9.41
C ASP A 358 -5.94 -12.49 8.89
N TYR A 359 -6.92 -13.23 8.36
CA TYR A 359 -6.66 -14.51 7.71
C TYR A 359 -5.83 -14.36 6.43
N THR A 360 -6.26 -13.51 5.50
CA THR A 360 -5.52 -13.25 4.26
C THR A 360 -4.09 -12.78 4.54
N LEU A 361 -3.91 -11.87 5.50
CA LEU A 361 -2.59 -11.38 5.85
C LEU A 361 -1.73 -12.45 6.53
N ASN A 362 -2.31 -13.36 7.30
CA ASN A 362 -1.58 -14.47 7.91
C ASN A 362 -1.08 -15.49 6.87
N GLU A 363 -1.82 -15.71 5.79
CA GLU A 363 -1.38 -16.59 4.70
C GLU A 363 -0.37 -15.91 3.77
N GLU A 364 -0.54 -14.61 3.50
CA GLU A 364 0.19 -13.90 2.43
C GLU A 364 1.25 -12.90 2.93
N TRP A 365 1.58 -12.89 4.22
CA TRP A 365 2.42 -11.84 4.84
C TRP A 365 3.79 -11.62 4.17
N GLU A 366 4.42 -12.67 3.62
CA GLU A 366 5.73 -12.55 2.94
C GLU A 366 5.66 -11.61 1.73
N SER A 367 4.52 -11.59 1.03
CA SER A 367 4.28 -10.74 -0.14
C SER A 367 4.25 -9.25 0.20
N LEU A 368 4.02 -8.90 1.47
CA LEU A 368 4.00 -7.50 1.93
C LEU A 368 5.38 -6.83 1.84
N LYS A 369 6.46 -7.61 1.70
CA LYS A 369 7.84 -7.09 1.58
C LYS A 369 8.00 -6.10 0.42
N GLU A 370 7.26 -6.30 -0.66
CA GLU A 370 7.35 -5.46 -1.87
C GLU A 370 6.60 -4.13 -1.73
N TYR A 371 5.69 -4.03 -0.76
CA TYR A 371 4.78 -2.89 -0.59
C TYR A 371 5.06 -2.06 0.67
N THR A 372 5.68 -2.67 1.67
CA THR A 372 5.99 -2.04 2.97
C THR A 372 7.43 -1.53 3.00
N SER A 373 7.69 -0.48 3.78
CA SER A 373 9.07 -0.07 4.04
C SER A 373 9.83 -1.18 4.77
N LYS A 374 11.17 -1.18 4.66
CA LYS A 374 12.04 -2.15 5.33
C LYS A 374 11.75 -2.26 6.83
N TYR A 375 11.58 -1.12 7.49
CA TYR A 375 11.25 -1.05 8.92
C TYR A 375 9.89 -1.69 9.23
N SER A 376 8.86 -1.35 8.45
CA SER A 376 7.52 -1.89 8.64
C SER A 376 7.44 -3.39 8.35
N PHE A 377 8.20 -3.88 7.37
CA PHE A 377 8.33 -5.32 7.12
C PHE A 377 9.11 -6.03 8.23
N GLU A 378 10.15 -5.41 8.79
CA GLU A 378 10.91 -5.94 9.93
C GLU A 378 10.01 -6.17 11.16
N ILE A 379 9.02 -5.30 11.40
CA ILE A 379 8.03 -5.51 12.47
C ILE A 379 7.20 -6.77 12.20
N ILE A 380 6.69 -6.93 10.97
CA ILE A 380 5.87 -8.07 10.57
C ILE A 380 6.64 -9.39 10.68
N ILE A 381 7.85 -9.45 10.13
CA ILE A 381 8.67 -10.67 10.15
C ILE A 381 9.16 -11.01 11.56
N SER A 382 9.40 -10.02 12.42
CA SER A 382 9.80 -10.27 13.81
C SER A 382 8.69 -10.94 14.61
N PHE A 383 7.44 -10.62 14.30
CA PHE A 383 6.29 -11.33 14.85
C PHE A 383 6.10 -12.72 14.22
N LYS A 384 6.23 -12.83 12.89
CA LYS A 384 5.96 -14.06 12.14
C LYS A 384 7.05 -15.13 12.21
N ASP A 385 8.31 -14.73 12.25
CA ASP A 385 9.46 -15.60 12.53
C ASP A 385 10.26 -14.96 13.69
N PRO A 386 9.95 -15.30 14.96
CA PRO A 386 10.66 -14.76 16.12
C PRO A 386 12.17 -15.04 16.09
N ASN A 387 12.60 -16.07 15.36
CA ASN A 387 14.01 -16.38 15.18
C ASN A 387 14.67 -15.58 14.05
N TYR A 388 13.92 -14.79 13.27
CA TYR A 388 14.45 -14.02 12.15
C TYR A 388 15.52 -13.02 12.59
N ILE A 389 15.27 -12.24 13.65
CA ILE A 389 16.25 -11.28 14.19
C ILE A 389 17.52 -12.03 14.62
N MET A 390 17.36 -13.17 15.29
CA MET A 390 18.48 -13.99 15.74
C MET A 390 19.26 -14.58 14.56
N LYS A 391 18.59 -15.14 13.55
CA LYS A 391 19.20 -15.64 12.31
C LYS A 391 19.94 -14.53 11.55
N SER A 392 19.33 -13.36 11.42
CA SER A 392 19.92 -12.18 10.76
C SER A 392 21.18 -11.72 11.49
N THR A 393 21.12 -11.64 12.82
CA THR A 393 22.27 -11.27 13.67
C THR A 393 23.39 -12.31 13.57
N ILE A 394 23.05 -13.60 13.61
CA ILE A 394 24.02 -14.70 13.43
C ILE A 394 24.68 -14.61 12.05
N MET A 395 23.92 -14.40 10.97
CA MET A 395 24.48 -14.26 9.62
C MET A 395 25.42 -13.06 9.50
N THR A 396 25.07 -11.94 10.14
CA THR A 396 25.94 -10.76 10.17
C THR A 396 27.25 -11.06 10.91
N LEU A 397 27.18 -11.73 12.06
CA LEU A 397 28.36 -12.16 12.81
C LEU A 397 29.22 -13.17 12.03
N VAL A 398 28.61 -14.10 11.31
CA VAL A 398 29.32 -15.05 10.44
C VAL A 398 30.09 -14.29 9.35
N HIS A 399 29.45 -13.33 8.69
CA HIS A 399 30.12 -12.48 7.69
C HIS A 399 31.27 -11.67 8.28
N GLU A 400 31.10 -11.11 9.49
CA GLU A 400 32.19 -10.40 10.18
C GLU A 400 33.35 -11.35 10.53
N ILE A 401 33.07 -12.56 11.01
CA ILE A 401 34.09 -13.57 11.30
C ILE A 401 34.84 -13.98 10.03
N ASP A 402 34.13 -14.20 8.92
CA ASP A 402 34.74 -14.54 7.64
C ASP A 402 35.63 -13.40 7.13
N ASN A 403 35.18 -12.15 7.24
CA ASN A 403 35.98 -10.98 6.88
C ASN A 403 37.23 -10.86 7.75
N LEU A 404 37.13 -11.07 9.06
CA LEU A 404 38.28 -11.09 9.96
C LEU A 404 39.25 -12.22 9.63
N ARG A 405 38.74 -13.39 9.25
CA ARG A 405 39.56 -14.55 8.86
C ARG A 405 40.32 -14.27 7.57
N ILE A 406 39.66 -13.70 6.56
CA ILE A 406 40.29 -13.29 5.30
C ILE A 406 41.36 -12.22 5.56
N ASN A 407 41.05 -11.19 6.35
CA ASN A 407 42.00 -10.13 6.67
C ASN A 407 43.22 -10.68 7.44
N SER A 408 43.01 -11.54 8.43
CA SER A 408 44.11 -12.18 9.15
C SER A 408 44.96 -13.09 8.26
N PHE A 409 44.34 -13.82 7.33
CA PHE A 409 45.07 -14.62 6.34
C PHE A 409 45.94 -13.74 5.45
N ASN A 410 45.39 -12.63 4.94
CA ASN A 410 46.10 -11.68 4.09
C ASN A 410 47.26 -11.01 4.85
N GLU A 411 47.06 -10.60 6.10
CA GLU A 411 48.12 -10.06 6.95
C GLU A 411 49.25 -11.08 7.17
N ASN A 412 48.91 -12.34 7.48
CA ASN A 412 49.90 -13.40 7.66
C ASN A 412 50.70 -13.68 6.39
N GLN A 413 50.06 -13.69 5.22
CA GLN A 413 50.75 -13.80 3.93
C GLN A 413 51.70 -12.61 3.70
N MET A 414 51.27 -11.39 4.02
CA MET A 414 52.13 -10.21 3.93
C MET A 414 53.35 -10.31 4.87
N TYR A 415 53.17 -10.80 6.10
CA TYR A 415 54.28 -11.02 7.02
C TYR A 415 55.26 -12.08 6.53
N LEU A 416 54.76 -13.19 5.98
CA LEU A 416 55.60 -14.24 5.40
C LEU A 416 56.41 -13.71 4.21
N GLN A 417 55.79 -12.90 3.34
CA GLN A 417 56.47 -12.25 2.23
C GLN A 417 57.59 -11.33 2.72
N LYS A 418 57.31 -10.46 3.71
CA LYS A 418 58.31 -9.58 4.33
C LYS A 418 59.46 -10.35 5.00
N MET A 419 59.17 -11.48 5.66
CA MET A 419 60.23 -12.34 6.22
C MET A 419 61.09 -12.95 5.12
N SER A 420 60.49 -13.40 4.02
CA SER A 420 61.23 -13.93 2.87
C SER A 420 62.16 -12.86 2.27
N GLU A 421 61.67 -11.63 2.10
CA GLU A 421 62.48 -10.49 1.65
C GLU A 421 63.64 -10.18 2.60
N MET A 422 63.37 -10.16 3.92
CA MET A 422 64.42 -9.97 4.93
C MET A 422 65.46 -11.09 4.90
N LYS A 423 65.04 -12.34 4.74
CA LYS A 423 65.95 -13.50 4.66
C LYS A 423 66.86 -13.41 3.44
N MET A 424 66.34 -12.98 2.30
CA MET A 424 67.14 -12.72 1.09
C MET A 424 68.16 -11.61 1.34
N ARG A 425 67.74 -10.45 1.88
CA ARG A 425 68.66 -9.35 2.21
C ARG A 425 69.75 -9.77 3.20
N MET A 426 69.41 -10.55 4.22
CA MET A 426 70.40 -11.08 5.16
C MET A 426 71.42 -11.99 4.47
N LYS A 427 70.98 -12.82 3.52
CA LYS A 427 71.87 -13.68 2.75
C LYS A 427 72.81 -12.85 1.85
N ASP A 428 72.27 -11.84 1.17
CA ASP A 428 73.06 -10.95 0.33
C ASP A 428 74.13 -10.20 1.14
N LEU A 429 73.76 -9.66 2.31
CA LEU A 429 74.70 -9.02 3.24
C LEU A 429 75.76 -9.99 3.80
N GLN A 430 75.41 -11.25 4.03
CA GLN A 430 76.37 -12.27 4.46
C GLN A 430 77.39 -12.60 3.36
N GLU A 431 76.93 -12.69 2.10
CA GLU A 431 77.82 -12.93 0.97
C GLU A 431 78.71 -11.70 0.69
N GLU A 432 78.17 -10.48 0.81
CA GLU A 432 78.95 -9.25 0.73
C GLU A 432 80.01 -9.18 1.84
N ARG A 433 79.65 -9.53 3.08
CA ARG A 433 80.61 -9.64 4.19
C ARG A 433 81.70 -10.65 3.88
N ARG A 434 81.36 -11.82 3.33
CA ARG A 434 82.32 -12.86 2.94
C ARG A 434 83.27 -12.36 1.83
N TYR A 435 82.73 -11.69 0.82
CA TYR A 435 83.51 -11.11 -0.28
C TYR A 435 84.48 -10.02 0.23
N LEU A 436 84.01 -9.14 1.13
CA LEU A 436 84.86 -8.13 1.76
C LEU A 436 85.97 -8.74 2.62
N LYS A 437 85.67 -9.81 3.38
CA LYS A 437 86.70 -10.56 4.13
C LYS A 437 87.77 -11.15 3.20
N GLN A 438 87.35 -11.74 2.07
CA GLN A 438 88.27 -12.27 1.06
C GLN A 438 89.17 -11.18 0.45
N LEU A 439 88.60 -10.02 0.10
CA LEU A 439 89.35 -8.87 -0.42
C LEU A 439 90.37 -8.30 0.56
N LEU A 440 90.03 -8.28 1.86
CA LEU A 440 90.89 -7.76 2.92
C LEU A 440 91.95 -8.76 3.40
N GLY A 441 91.98 -9.98 2.84
CA GLY A 441 92.92 -11.03 3.25
C GLY A 441 92.68 -11.56 4.67
N ILE A 442 91.47 -11.36 5.21
CA ILE A 442 91.08 -11.87 6.52
C ILE A 442 90.55 -13.29 6.31
N THR A 443 91.43 -14.28 6.44
CA THR A 443 91.00 -15.67 6.60
C THR A 443 90.38 -15.83 7.98
N ASP A 444 89.13 -16.26 8.02
CA ASP A 444 88.45 -16.61 9.25
C ASP A 444 89.16 -17.82 9.87
N ASP A 445 90.00 -17.57 10.86
CA ASP A 445 90.24 -18.55 11.92
C ASP A 445 89.05 -18.44 12.90
N GLU A 446 88.32 -19.56 13.01
CA GLU A 446 87.07 -19.88 13.74
C GLU A 446 85.75 -19.88 12.94
#